data_AF-A0A9P3A6U4-F1
#
_entry.id   AF-A0A9P3A6U4-F1
#
_cell.length_a   1.000
_cell.length_b   1.000
_cell.length_c   1.000
_cell.angle_alpha   90.00
_cell.angle_beta   90.00
_cell.angle_gamma   90.00
#
_symmetry.space_group_name_H-M   'P 1'
#
loop_
_entity.id
_entity.type
_entity.pdbx_description
1 polymer ?
#
loop_
_entity_poly.entity_id
_entity_poly.type
_entity_poly.pdbx_seq_one_letter_code
_entity_poly.pdbx_strand_id
1 'polypeptide(L)'
;MRPPAGLLGPPNSIRRRLARFFRTVLGPARPTPDDELPRPSPSISLSCVLPRTSYHFSTDPPIYTLSRRFHLRYLLVPALLLWCTANILLIRQQYFFPNSPEIADCTSALWNDWPPDTCGVNATACASELVSQNVRCLGGCAETTLGNPRWVGDVKVNGVPLLIGGGDESGVYRADSWICAAAIHSSLISRTLGGCVAVQTLPYPAGSSNFTGSTASGLTSVPFSPGFPGAFTLTRLSTPGCLDLHPIVSAFNALMLFLVTLFLLPSPPVLFSTLLILGYGQIVFFSDPAYAPPDWEWVFSGLLPVLFTGYWAYRVSFKRTISAFAELPFELALWQGLGFWIGVENSTIFARLPISRLGYGTLDPGGVIALVVIICMVVVVVLFQAWDMRKFGLLQYYLVRYLPLVPLLIVLACIPNYTLRIHHYLYALAAIPVLSLPNRVSVFGQAFMLGLFLDGVGRWGWASIIEQTTSLLGDAAANTPLPTLIPSNTTDILSWTALNNTLRAENITGISLLVDDVLRLANTTVGNVSMQALGLDLGLDHFFRIAWSEDGDSLDFTVPLVRWANGSWT
;
A
#
# COMPACT_ATOMS: atom_id res chain seq x y z
N MET A 1 7.50 -10.08 69.62
CA MET A 1 7.35 -8.93 68.70
C MET A 1 6.16 -9.21 67.79
N ARG A 2 5.10 -8.40 67.86
CA ARG A 2 3.96 -8.45 66.92
C ARG A 2 4.33 -7.68 65.65
N PRO A 3 4.00 -8.14 64.44
CA PRO A 3 4.13 -7.31 63.25
C PRO A 3 3.05 -6.21 63.26
N PRO A 4 3.31 -5.05 62.63
CA PRO A 4 2.37 -3.94 62.63
C PRO A 4 1.16 -4.26 61.77
N ALA A 5 -0.02 -4.12 62.37
CA ALA A 5 -1.28 -4.00 61.66
C ALA A 5 -1.34 -2.62 61.02
N GLY A 6 -1.50 -2.52 59.71
CA GLY A 6 -1.69 -1.21 59.09
C GLY A 6 -1.54 -1.12 57.59
N LEU A 7 -2.38 -1.83 56.84
CA LEU A 7 -2.89 -1.35 55.55
C LEU A 7 -4.37 -1.72 55.51
N LEU A 8 -5.19 -0.92 56.22
CA LEU A 8 -6.64 -0.99 56.14
C LEU A 8 -7.03 -0.71 54.68
N GLY A 9 -7.36 -1.76 53.94
CA GLY A 9 -7.94 -1.64 52.61
C GLY A 9 -9.16 -0.72 52.63
N PRO A 10 -9.52 -0.12 51.48
CA PRO A 10 -10.55 0.93 51.43
C PRO A 10 -11.84 0.47 52.13
N PRO A 11 -12.49 1.34 52.92
CA PRO A 11 -13.67 0.99 53.69
C PRO A 11 -14.74 0.34 52.80
N ASN A 12 -15.47 -0.64 53.35
CA ASN A 12 -16.42 -1.49 52.60
C ASN A 12 -17.45 -0.68 51.75
N SER A 13 -17.76 0.55 52.13
CA SER A 13 -18.61 1.48 51.36
C SER A 13 -17.95 1.95 50.06
N ILE A 14 -16.65 2.25 50.07
CA ILE A 14 -15.86 2.66 48.89
C ILE A 14 -15.72 1.46 47.95
N ARG A 15 -15.40 0.27 48.45
CA ARG A 15 -15.35 -0.96 47.63
C ARG A 15 -16.67 -1.25 46.93
N ARG A 16 -17.81 -1.09 47.63
CA ARG A 16 -19.15 -1.28 47.03
C ARG A 16 -19.51 -0.19 46.01
N ARG A 17 -19.09 1.06 46.22
CA ARG A 17 -19.28 2.15 45.26
C ARG A 17 -18.43 1.93 44.00
N LEU A 18 -17.16 1.55 44.17
CA LEU A 18 -16.26 1.21 43.06
C LEU A 18 -16.78 0.00 42.28
N ALA A 19 -17.19 -1.09 42.94
CA ALA A 19 -17.74 -2.26 42.27
C ALA A 19 -19.02 -1.94 41.48
N ARG A 20 -19.90 -1.06 42.01
CA ARG A 20 -21.06 -0.57 41.27
C ARG A 20 -20.66 0.30 40.09
N PHE A 21 -19.69 1.20 40.24
CA PHE A 21 -19.18 2.03 39.16
C PHE A 21 -18.59 1.16 38.05
N PHE A 22 -17.70 0.21 38.36
CA PHE A 22 -17.11 -0.71 37.38
C PHE A 22 -18.17 -1.57 36.70
N ARG A 23 -19.12 -2.15 37.45
CA ARG A 23 -20.20 -2.93 36.86
C ARG A 23 -21.11 -2.08 35.97
N THR A 24 -21.32 -0.83 36.36
CA THR A 24 -22.02 0.14 35.51
C THR A 24 -21.17 0.31 34.28
N VAL A 25 -20.00 0.96 34.34
CA VAL A 25 -19.19 1.39 33.19
C VAL A 25 -18.66 0.26 32.29
N LEU A 26 -18.18 -0.84 32.85
CA LEU A 26 -17.49 -1.92 32.13
C LEU A 26 -18.33 -3.19 31.95
N GLY A 27 -19.43 -3.30 32.68
CA GLY A 27 -20.34 -4.45 32.60
C GLY A 27 -20.00 -5.59 33.56
N PRO A 28 -20.56 -6.79 33.34
CA PRO A 28 -20.26 -7.98 34.12
C PRO A 28 -18.77 -8.38 34.08
N ALA A 29 -18.25 -8.91 35.18
CA ALA A 29 -16.84 -9.32 35.28
C ALA A 29 -16.51 -10.61 34.51
N ARG A 30 -17.54 -11.41 34.17
CA ARG A 30 -17.40 -12.65 33.39
C ARG A 30 -18.19 -12.50 32.08
N PRO A 31 -17.62 -12.91 30.95
CA PRO A 31 -18.35 -12.99 29.69
C PRO A 31 -19.58 -13.88 29.79
N THR A 32 -20.65 -13.47 29.13
CA THR A 32 -21.79 -14.35 28.83
C THR A 32 -21.32 -15.50 27.91
N PRO A 33 -21.72 -16.76 28.18
CA PRO A 33 -21.48 -17.89 27.29
C PRO A 33 -22.03 -17.66 25.87
N ASP A 34 -21.37 -18.25 24.86
CA ASP A 34 -21.71 -18.02 23.45
C ASP A 34 -23.14 -18.45 23.07
N ASP A 35 -23.65 -19.50 23.71
CA ASP A 35 -24.99 -20.07 23.52
C ASP A 35 -26.10 -19.21 24.13
N GLU A 36 -25.77 -18.33 25.07
CA GLU A 36 -26.70 -17.38 25.69
C GLU A 36 -26.74 -16.02 24.98
N LEU A 37 -25.87 -15.79 23.98
CA LEU A 37 -25.88 -14.54 23.23
C LEU A 37 -27.12 -14.45 22.32
N PRO A 38 -27.75 -13.26 22.20
CA PRO A 38 -28.94 -13.10 21.37
C PRO A 38 -28.60 -13.34 19.91
N ARG A 39 -29.46 -14.11 19.23
CA ARG A 39 -29.35 -14.31 17.78
C ARG A 39 -29.88 -13.08 17.02
N PRO A 40 -29.25 -12.70 15.91
CA PRO A 40 -29.72 -11.61 15.08
C PRO A 40 -31.07 -11.94 14.44
N SER A 41 -31.91 -10.92 14.27
CA SER A 41 -33.10 -10.98 13.43
C SER A 41 -32.82 -10.41 12.03
N PRO A 42 -33.61 -10.76 11.00
CA PRO A 42 -33.54 -10.13 9.68
C PRO A 42 -33.70 -8.60 9.77
N SER A 43 -32.95 -7.83 8.97
CA SER A 43 -33.02 -6.35 9.00
C SER A 43 -34.20 -5.82 8.23
N ILE A 44 -34.56 -6.50 7.14
CA ILE A 44 -35.70 -6.15 6.30
C ILE A 44 -36.82 -7.13 6.63
N SER A 45 -37.81 -6.63 7.37
CA SER A 45 -39.09 -7.30 7.56
C SER A 45 -40.24 -6.34 7.25
N LEU A 46 -41.22 -6.85 6.50
CA LEU A 46 -42.46 -6.16 6.18
C LEU A 46 -43.58 -6.93 6.84
N SER A 47 -44.32 -6.29 7.74
CA SER A 47 -45.51 -6.88 8.35
C SER A 47 -46.74 -6.09 7.94
N CYS A 48 -47.76 -6.80 7.45
CA CYS A 48 -49.05 -6.24 7.09
C CYS A 48 -50.13 -7.00 7.85
N VAL A 49 -50.87 -6.31 8.71
CA VAL A 49 -51.95 -6.88 9.51
C VAL A 49 -53.29 -6.45 8.90
N LEU A 50 -54.00 -7.41 8.30
CA LEU A 50 -55.39 -7.27 7.87
C LEU A 50 -56.33 -7.80 8.97
N PRO A 51 -57.63 -7.43 8.97
CA PRO A 51 -58.58 -7.76 10.06
C PRO A 51 -58.72 -9.25 10.40
N ARG A 52 -58.31 -10.16 9.50
CA ARG A 52 -58.38 -11.61 9.69
C ARG A 52 -57.07 -12.35 9.42
N THR A 53 -56.03 -11.66 8.95
CA THR A 53 -54.76 -12.29 8.53
C THR A 53 -53.60 -11.34 8.74
N SER A 54 -52.47 -11.87 9.24
CA SER A 54 -51.20 -11.14 9.30
C SER A 54 -50.22 -11.75 8.29
N TYR A 55 -49.69 -10.93 7.41
CA TYR A 55 -48.59 -11.29 6.51
C TYR A 55 -47.28 -10.77 7.08
N HIS A 56 -46.26 -11.63 7.12
CA HIS A 56 -44.92 -11.25 7.51
C HIS A 56 -43.96 -11.70 6.41
N PHE A 57 -43.29 -10.75 5.77
CA PHE A 57 -42.25 -10.98 4.78
C PHE A 57 -40.90 -10.60 5.37
N SER A 58 -39.89 -11.40 5.06
CA SER A 58 -38.50 -11.15 5.42
C SER A 58 -37.59 -11.73 4.34
N THR A 59 -36.42 -11.13 4.12
CA THR A 59 -35.49 -11.50 3.05
C THR A 59 -34.90 -12.90 3.19
N ASP A 60 -34.51 -13.29 4.40
CA ASP A 60 -33.72 -14.51 4.65
C ASP A 60 -34.52 -15.81 4.68
N PRO A 61 -35.69 -15.89 5.35
CA PRO A 61 -36.46 -17.13 5.42
C PRO A 61 -36.80 -17.77 4.07
N PRO A 62 -37.25 -17.04 3.01
CA PRO A 62 -37.56 -17.67 1.74
C PRO A 62 -36.31 -18.24 1.07
N ILE A 63 -35.16 -17.56 1.14
CA ILE A 63 -33.89 -18.02 0.56
C ILE A 63 -33.40 -19.26 1.31
N TYR A 64 -33.38 -19.20 2.64
CA TYR A 64 -33.00 -20.34 3.48
C TYR A 64 -33.88 -21.57 3.24
N THR A 65 -35.20 -21.36 3.11
CA THR A 65 -36.17 -22.43 2.82
C THR A 65 -35.97 -22.99 1.41
N LEU A 66 -35.73 -22.13 0.41
CA LEU A 66 -35.45 -22.52 -0.97
C LEU A 66 -34.21 -23.43 -1.03
N SER A 67 -33.10 -22.99 -0.44
CA SER A 67 -31.85 -23.74 -0.39
C SER A 67 -31.99 -25.10 0.30
N ARG A 68 -32.77 -25.18 1.38
CA ARG A 68 -33.06 -26.44 2.06
C ARG A 68 -33.99 -27.35 1.24
N ARG A 69 -35.04 -26.79 0.64
CA ARG A 69 -36.04 -27.53 -0.15
C ARG A 69 -35.44 -28.20 -1.37
N PHE A 70 -34.56 -27.50 -2.07
CA PHE A 70 -33.86 -28.03 -3.25
C PHE A 70 -32.51 -28.68 -2.91
N HIS A 71 -32.18 -28.80 -1.63
CA HIS A 71 -30.94 -29.37 -1.14
C HIS A 71 -29.67 -28.79 -1.82
N LEU A 72 -29.67 -27.49 -2.11
CA LEU A 72 -28.60 -26.81 -2.86
C LEU A 72 -27.22 -26.96 -2.19
N ARG A 73 -27.17 -27.20 -0.88
CA ARG A 73 -25.94 -27.50 -0.13
C ARG A 73 -25.11 -28.66 -0.72
N TYR A 74 -25.73 -29.62 -1.41
CA TYR A 74 -24.99 -30.73 -2.05
C TYR A 74 -24.19 -30.26 -3.27
N LEU A 75 -24.53 -29.11 -3.85
CA LEU A 75 -23.76 -28.47 -4.92
C LEU A 75 -22.54 -27.70 -4.41
N LEU A 76 -22.33 -27.58 -3.09
CA LEU A 76 -21.24 -26.81 -2.51
C LEU A 76 -19.86 -27.31 -2.96
N VAL A 77 -19.58 -28.60 -2.80
CA VAL A 77 -18.29 -29.19 -3.19
C VAL A 77 -18.02 -29.04 -4.70
N PRO A 78 -18.92 -29.41 -5.62
CA PRO A 78 -18.66 -29.22 -7.04
C PRO A 78 -18.54 -27.74 -7.42
N ALA A 79 -19.30 -26.83 -6.80
CA ALA A 79 -19.15 -25.39 -7.02
C ALA A 79 -17.77 -24.87 -6.58
N LEU A 80 -17.28 -25.30 -5.41
CA LEU A 80 -15.94 -24.93 -4.92
C LEU A 80 -14.83 -25.49 -5.82
N LEU A 81 -14.96 -26.73 -6.30
CA LEU A 81 -13.99 -27.32 -7.23
C LEU A 81 -13.95 -26.58 -8.58
N LEU A 82 -15.13 -26.29 -9.15
CA LEU A 82 -15.23 -25.52 -10.38
C LEU A 82 -14.65 -24.11 -10.21
N TRP A 83 -14.95 -23.45 -9.09
CA TRP A 83 -14.46 -22.11 -8.80
C TRP A 83 -12.94 -22.08 -8.58
N CYS A 84 -12.38 -23.08 -7.90
CA CYS A 84 -10.93 -23.26 -7.76
C CYS A 84 -10.28 -23.47 -9.13
N THR A 85 -10.86 -24.34 -9.96
CA THR A 85 -10.38 -24.60 -11.33
C THR A 85 -10.43 -23.33 -12.18
N ALA A 86 -11.50 -22.55 -12.10
CA ALA A 86 -11.62 -21.27 -12.79
C ALA A 86 -10.51 -20.30 -12.36
N ASN A 87 -10.22 -20.17 -11.06
CA ASN A 87 -9.13 -19.34 -10.57
C ASN A 87 -7.76 -19.82 -11.07
N ILE A 88 -7.49 -21.14 -11.08
CA ILE A 88 -6.25 -21.69 -11.64
C ILE A 88 -6.09 -21.30 -13.13
N LEU A 89 -7.16 -21.40 -13.91
CA LEU A 89 -7.15 -21.01 -15.33
C LEU A 89 -6.97 -19.49 -15.51
N LEU A 90 -7.55 -18.68 -14.62
CA LEU A 90 -7.39 -17.22 -14.62
C LEU A 90 -5.96 -16.80 -14.23
N ILE A 91 -5.33 -17.47 -13.26
CA ILE A 91 -3.90 -17.27 -12.92
C ILE A 91 -3.04 -17.61 -14.13
N ARG A 92 -3.32 -18.73 -14.79
CA ARG A 92 -2.63 -19.12 -16.03
C ARG A 92 -2.79 -18.05 -17.12
N GLN A 93 -3.98 -17.50 -17.28
CA GLN A 93 -4.25 -16.45 -18.26
C GLN A 93 -3.58 -15.13 -17.90
N GLN A 94 -3.47 -14.78 -16.61
CA GLN A 94 -2.83 -13.56 -16.15
C GLN A 94 -1.31 -13.59 -16.35
N TYR A 95 -0.63 -14.70 -16.07
CA TYR A 95 0.84 -14.73 -16.00
C TYR A 95 1.53 -15.61 -17.03
N PHE A 96 0.86 -16.64 -17.54
CA PHE A 96 1.47 -17.70 -18.35
C PHE A 96 0.84 -17.78 -19.74
N PHE A 97 0.40 -16.63 -20.27
CA PHE A 97 -0.13 -16.55 -21.63
C PHE A 97 1.02 -16.70 -22.65
N PRO A 98 0.91 -17.59 -23.66
CA PRO A 98 1.98 -17.78 -24.62
C PRO A 98 2.29 -16.50 -25.40
N ASN A 99 3.58 -16.18 -25.51
CA ASN A 99 4.09 -15.01 -26.25
C ASN A 99 3.62 -13.64 -25.72
N SER A 100 3.09 -13.57 -24.49
CA SER A 100 2.88 -12.27 -23.86
C SER A 100 4.23 -11.64 -23.47
N PRO A 101 4.40 -10.32 -23.64
CA PRO A 101 5.57 -9.62 -23.10
C PRO A 101 5.72 -9.78 -21.59
N GLU A 102 6.93 -9.56 -21.10
CA GLU A 102 7.23 -9.54 -19.67
C GLU A 102 6.44 -8.44 -18.95
N ILE A 103 6.00 -8.71 -17.72
CA ILE A 103 5.23 -7.77 -16.93
C ILE A 103 6.21 -6.78 -16.29
N ALA A 104 6.00 -5.49 -16.54
CA ALA A 104 6.75 -4.43 -15.89
C ALA A 104 6.00 -3.94 -14.65
N ASP A 105 6.74 -3.66 -13.58
CA ASP A 105 6.18 -3.03 -12.38
C ASP A 105 5.78 -1.58 -12.70
N CYS A 106 4.84 -1.05 -11.91
CA CYS A 106 4.37 0.31 -12.10
C CYS A 106 5.45 1.38 -11.88
N THR A 107 6.54 1.04 -11.19
CA THR A 107 7.71 1.90 -10.96
C THR A 107 8.90 1.57 -11.87
N SER A 108 8.76 0.61 -12.81
CA SER A 108 9.84 0.28 -13.73
C SER A 108 10.10 1.42 -14.73
N ALA A 109 11.36 1.82 -14.81
CA ALA A 109 11.94 2.70 -15.81
C ALA A 109 13.04 1.95 -16.58
N LEU A 110 13.59 2.56 -17.64
CA LEU A 110 14.79 2.02 -18.28
C LEU A 110 16.01 2.26 -17.39
N TRP A 111 16.06 3.42 -16.73
CA TRP A 111 17.03 3.73 -15.68
C TRP A 111 16.29 3.73 -14.35
N ASN A 112 16.34 2.59 -13.66
CA ASN A 112 15.60 2.38 -12.41
C ASN A 112 16.27 3.03 -11.21
N ASP A 113 17.58 3.26 -11.29
CA ASP A 113 18.38 3.65 -10.14
C ASP A 113 18.32 5.16 -9.91
N TRP A 114 17.78 5.50 -8.73
CA TRP A 114 17.89 6.81 -8.10
C TRP A 114 18.64 6.62 -6.77
N PRO A 115 19.58 7.49 -6.39
CA PRO A 115 19.94 8.78 -6.99
C PRO A 115 20.65 8.72 -8.36
N PRO A 116 20.68 9.82 -9.14
CA PRO A 116 21.16 9.80 -10.54
C PRO A 116 22.63 9.44 -10.75
N ASP A 117 23.41 9.44 -9.69
CA ASP A 117 24.83 9.13 -9.69
C ASP A 117 25.12 7.62 -9.73
N THR A 118 24.13 6.75 -9.49
CA THR A 118 24.27 5.30 -9.67
C THR A 118 24.64 4.92 -11.11
N CYS A 119 24.20 5.71 -12.09
CA CYS A 119 24.56 5.53 -13.50
C CYS A 119 26.02 5.90 -13.83
N GLY A 120 26.80 6.35 -12.84
CA GLY A 120 28.20 6.71 -12.97
C GLY A 120 28.44 7.97 -13.81
N VAL A 121 29.72 8.32 -14.00
CA VAL A 121 30.11 9.53 -14.72
C VAL A 121 29.62 9.48 -16.17
N ASN A 122 28.96 10.55 -16.61
CA ASN A 122 28.27 10.68 -17.90
C ASN A 122 27.17 9.63 -18.14
N ALA A 123 26.63 9.02 -17.08
CA ALA A 123 25.63 7.94 -17.16
C ALA A 123 26.12 6.70 -17.95
N THR A 124 27.44 6.47 -18.02
CA THR A 124 28.00 5.35 -18.81
C THR A 124 27.63 3.97 -18.27
N ALA A 125 27.36 3.83 -16.97
CA ALA A 125 27.03 2.54 -16.38
C ALA A 125 25.62 2.06 -16.80
N CYS A 126 24.66 2.97 -16.94
CA CYS A 126 23.29 2.66 -17.37
C CYS A 126 23.12 2.63 -18.90
N ALA A 127 24.20 2.81 -19.68
CA ALA A 127 24.12 2.81 -21.14
C ALA A 127 23.66 1.45 -21.71
N SER A 128 24.04 0.34 -21.07
CA SER A 128 23.63 -1.01 -21.46
C SER A 128 22.17 -1.34 -21.13
N GLU A 129 21.51 -0.53 -20.29
CA GLU A 129 20.11 -0.73 -19.88
C GLU A 129 19.12 -0.15 -20.90
N LEU A 130 19.59 0.70 -21.82
CA LEU A 130 18.77 1.31 -22.88
C LEU A 130 18.45 0.31 -24.01
N VAL A 131 17.77 -0.77 -23.66
CA VAL A 131 17.37 -1.84 -24.58
C VAL A 131 15.92 -1.63 -25.00
N SER A 132 15.69 -1.62 -26.32
CA SER A 132 14.33 -1.62 -26.85
C SER A 132 13.66 -2.96 -26.57
N GLN A 133 12.48 -2.93 -25.95
CA GLN A 133 11.80 -4.12 -25.47
C GLN A 133 10.28 -3.95 -25.48
N ASN A 134 9.57 -5.07 -25.54
CA ASN A 134 8.13 -5.09 -25.36
C ASN A 134 7.83 -5.38 -23.89
N VAL A 135 6.94 -4.59 -23.31
CA VAL A 135 6.53 -4.75 -21.91
C VAL A 135 5.02 -4.80 -21.81
N ARG A 136 4.54 -5.50 -20.78
CA ARG A 136 3.13 -5.53 -20.38
C ARG A 136 2.99 -4.78 -19.07
N CYS A 137 2.11 -3.79 -19.07
CA CYS A 137 1.77 -3.01 -17.90
C CYS A 137 0.44 -3.48 -17.32
N LEU A 138 0.40 -3.67 -16.00
CA LEU A 138 -0.83 -3.97 -15.27
C LEU A 138 -1.70 -2.71 -15.10
N GLY A 139 -2.95 -2.89 -14.67
CA GLY A 139 -3.84 -1.79 -14.33
C GLY A 139 -3.40 -1.10 -13.03
N GLY A 140 -3.88 0.12 -12.80
CA GLY A 140 -3.64 0.83 -11.53
C GLY A 140 -2.28 1.52 -11.40
N CYS A 141 -1.39 1.45 -12.41
CA CYS A 141 -0.09 2.12 -12.36
C CYS A 141 -0.15 3.65 -12.36
N ALA A 142 -1.31 4.25 -12.64
CA ALA A 142 -1.50 5.69 -12.57
C ALA A 142 -1.75 6.20 -11.14
N GLU A 143 -2.03 5.30 -10.20
CA GLU A 143 -2.23 5.55 -8.78
C GLU A 143 -0.92 5.36 -7.98
N THR A 144 0.06 4.66 -8.55
CA THR A 144 1.39 4.53 -7.98
C THR A 144 2.11 5.87 -8.04
N THR A 145 2.65 6.32 -6.91
CA THR A 145 3.30 7.63 -6.80
C THR A 145 4.66 7.52 -6.13
N LEU A 146 5.52 8.50 -6.36
CA LEU A 146 6.82 8.60 -5.68
C LEU A 146 6.65 8.62 -4.16
N GLY A 147 7.31 7.67 -3.49
CA GLY A 147 7.37 7.60 -2.03
C GLY A 147 8.18 8.74 -1.43
N ASN A 148 9.32 9.05 -2.04
CA ASN A 148 10.21 10.15 -1.64
C ASN A 148 10.32 11.22 -2.73
N PRO A 149 10.50 12.50 -2.36
CA PRO A 149 10.63 13.59 -3.33
C PRO A 149 11.92 13.47 -4.14
N ARG A 150 11.84 13.75 -5.44
CA ARG A 150 12.98 13.75 -6.36
C ARG A 150 13.12 15.10 -7.06
N TRP A 151 14.34 15.47 -7.43
CA TRP A 151 14.61 16.67 -8.21
C TRP A 151 14.75 16.30 -9.69
N VAL A 152 14.03 17.01 -10.55
CA VAL A 152 14.15 16.95 -12.00
C VAL A 152 14.53 18.35 -12.45
N GLY A 153 15.82 18.57 -12.73
CA GLY A 153 16.36 19.93 -12.86
C GLY A 153 16.10 20.76 -11.59
N ASP A 154 15.38 21.86 -11.74
CA ASP A 154 14.94 22.76 -10.65
C ASP A 154 13.56 22.42 -10.06
N VAL A 155 12.87 21.41 -10.59
CA VAL A 155 11.53 21.03 -10.16
C VAL A 155 11.59 19.90 -9.14
N LYS A 156 11.02 20.13 -7.94
CA LYS A 156 10.85 19.09 -6.92
C LYS A 156 9.57 18.29 -7.15
N VAL A 157 9.71 17.08 -7.68
CA VAL A 157 8.60 16.15 -7.96
C VAL A 157 8.31 15.32 -6.72
N ASN A 158 7.05 15.26 -6.29
CA ASN A 158 6.67 14.51 -5.09
C ASN A 158 5.21 14.07 -5.16
N GLY A 159 4.92 12.81 -4.82
CA GLY A 159 3.53 12.32 -4.70
C GLY A 159 2.78 12.22 -6.03
N VAL A 160 3.53 12.07 -7.12
CA VAL A 160 3.01 11.82 -8.48
C VAL A 160 3.82 10.70 -9.12
N PRO A 161 3.32 10.03 -10.17
CA PRO A 161 4.14 9.15 -11.00
C PRO A 161 5.30 9.93 -11.64
N LEU A 162 6.50 9.33 -11.70
CA LEU A 162 7.66 9.99 -12.28
C LEU A 162 7.57 9.99 -13.82
N LEU A 163 7.32 11.17 -14.40
CA LEU A 163 7.16 11.38 -15.83
C LEU A 163 7.89 12.65 -16.25
N ILE A 164 8.83 12.52 -17.20
CA ILE A 164 9.57 13.64 -17.76
C ILE A 164 9.43 13.61 -19.29
N GLY A 165 8.85 14.65 -19.88
CA GLY A 165 8.63 14.75 -21.33
C GLY A 165 7.32 14.16 -21.85
N GLY A 166 7.31 13.76 -23.12
CA GLY A 166 6.17 13.14 -23.81
C GLY A 166 5.09 14.10 -24.33
N GLY A 167 5.28 15.41 -24.17
CA GLY A 167 4.40 16.45 -24.71
C GLY A 167 4.77 16.96 -26.10
N ASP A 168 5.90 16.50 -26.64
CA ASP A 168 6.36 16.77 -28.00
C ASP A 168 5.64 15.91 -29.05
N GLU A 169 5.71 16.29 -30.33
CA GLU A 169 5.07 15.55 -31.43
C GLU A 169 5.56 14.09 -31.54
N SER A 170 6.81 13.83 -31.16
CA SER A 170 7.41 12.49 -31.13
C SER A 170 7.13 11.71 -29.84
N GLY A 171 6.54 12.32 -28.82
CA GLY A 171 6.22 11.68 -27.54
C GLY A 171 7.44 11.07 -26.84
N VAL A 172 8.54 11.81 -26.77
CA VAL A 172 9.82 11.36 -26.21
C VAL A 172 9.85 11.55 -24.70
N TYR A 173 10.10 10.47 -23.98
CA TYR A 173 10.27 10.46 -22.52
C TYR A 173 11.73 10.26 -22.14
N ARG A 174 12.10 10.82 -20.98
CA ARG A 174 13.43 10.60 -20.37
C ARG A 174 13.53 9.18 -19.81
N ALA A 175 14.71 8.55 -19.87
CA ALA A 175 14.91 7.14 -19.53
C ALA A 175 14.55 6.73 -18.09
N ASP A 176 14.51 7.68 -17.15
CA ASP A 176 14.10 7.52 -15.76
C ASP A 176 12.58 7.72 -15.54
N SER A 177 11.81 7.98 -16.59
CA SER A 177 10.33 8.01 -16.52
C SER A 177 9.77 6.60 -16.39
N TRP A 178 8.74 6.42 -15.55
CA TRP A 178 8.09 5.13 -15.38
C TRP A 178 7.32 4.72 -16.64
N ILE A 179 7.67 3.55 -17.19
CA ILE A 179 7.21 3.10 -18.52
C ILE A 179 5.69 2.97 -18.57
N CYS A 180 5.10 2.35 -17.56
CA CYS A 180 3.64 2.11 -17.51
C CYS A 180 2.85 3.40 -17.29
N ALA A 181 3.36 4.32 -16.47
CA ALA A 181 2.75 5.65 -16.33
C ALA A 181 2.85 6.44 -17.65
N ALA A 182 3.99 6.37 -18.35
CA ALA A 182 4.19 7.03 -19.63
C ALA A 182 3.26 6.46 -20.72
N ALA A 183 3.03 5.15 -20.73
CA ALA A 183 2.09 4.50 -21.64
C ALA A 183 0.62 4.92 -21.40
N ILE A 184 0.23 5.16 -20.14
CA ILE A 184 -1.09 5.69 -19.80
C ILE A 184 -1.19 7.17 -20.21
N HIS A 185 -0.14 7.96 -19.91
CA HIS A 185 -0.06 9.37 -20.27
C HIS A 185 -0.22 9.58 -21.78
N SER A 186 0.50 8.80 -22.60
CA SER A 186 0.37 8.81 -24.07
C SER A 186 -0.91 8.15 -24.60
N SER A 187 -1.84 7.74 -23.74
CA SER A 187 -3.12 7.10 -24.10
C SER A 187 -2.96 5.80 -24.91
N LEU A 188 -1.80 5.14 -24.80
CA LEU A 188 -1.53 3.88 -25.50
C LEU A 188 -2.21 2.69 -24.80
N ILE A 189 -2.36 2.74 -23.48
CA ILE A 189 -2.98 1.67 -22.68
C ILE A 189 -4.07 2.18 -21.74
N SER A 190 -4.88 1.27 -21.19
CA SER A 190 -5.94 1.61 -20.25
C SER A 190 -5.40 1.85 -18.85
N ARG A 191 -5.93 2.87 -18.16
CA ARG A 191 -5.63 3.11 -16.73
C ARG A 191 -6.05 1.93 -15.84
N THR A 192 -7.16 1.27 -16.15
CA THR A 192 -7.76 0.23 -15.30
C THR A 192 -7.42 -1.20 -15.72
N LEU A 193 -7.20 -1.43 -17.02
CA LEU A 193 -6.94 -2.76 -17.58
C LEU A 193 -5.50 -2.93 -18.07
N GLY A 194 -4.66 -1.90 -17.95
CA GLY A 194 -3.30 -1.94 -18.46
C GLY A 194 -3.24 -2.15 -19.97
N GLY A 195 -2.15 -2.77 -20.43
CA GLY A 195 -1.92 -3.11 -21.83
C GLY A 195 -0.45 -3.40 -22.14
N CYS A 196 -0.15 -3.75 -23.40
CA CYS A 196 1.22 -3.93 -23.85
C CYS A 196 1.70 -2.74 -24.68
N VAL A 197 2.97 -2.40 -24.51
CA VAL A 197 3.65 -1.36 -25.29
C VAL A 197 5.02 -1.85 -25.73
N ALA A 198 5.47 -1.34 -26.88
CA ALA A 198 6.84 -1.48 -27.32
C ALA A 198 7.60 -0.20 -26.94
N VAL A 199 8.68 -0.38 -26.19
CA VAL A 199 9.63 0.66 -25.77
C VAL A 199 10.73 0.73 -26.82
N GLN A 200 10.88 1.90 -27.43
CA GLN A 200 11.92 2.17 -28.43
C GLN A 200 12.91 3.17 -27.85
N THR A 201 14.13 2.72 -27.58
CA THR A 201 15.19 3.57 -27.01
C THR A 201 15.85 4.43 -28.08
N LEU A 202 16.24 5.64 -27.70
CA LEU A 202 17.05 6.51 -28.53
C LEU A 202 18.54 6.17 -28.34
N PRO A 203 19.41 6.40 -29.35
CA PRO A 203 20.83 6.09 -29.24
C PRO A 203 21.51 6.89 -28.12
N TYR A 204 22.19 6.19 -27.21
CA TYR A 204 23.10 6.80 -26.25
C TYR A 204 24.44 7.16 -26.93
N PRO A 205 25.10 8.30 -26.60
CA PRO A 205 24.67 9.35 -25.67
C PRO A 205 23.89 10.49 -26.34
N ALA A 206 23.43 10.31 -27.59
CA ALA A 206 22.74 11.35 -28.33
C ALA A 206 21.41 11.77 -27.66
N GLY A 207 20.68 10.79 -27.11
CA GLY A 207 19.51 11.02 -26.27
C GLY A 207 18.48 11.96 -26.90
N SER A 208 17.95 12.87 -26.09
CA SER A 208 17.10 13.98 -26.56
C SER A 208 17.32 15.22 -25.71
N SER A 209 16.80 16.36 -26.16
CA SER A 209 16.79 17.63 -25.44
C SER A 209 15.39 18.24 -25.51
N ASN A 210 15.11 19.22 -24.67
CA ASN A 210 13.83 19.93 -24.65
C ASN A 210 12.60 19.02 -24.49
N PHE A 211 12.63 18.17 -23.46
CA PHE A 211 11.50 17.35 -23.06
C PHE A 211 10.34 18.25 -22.66
N THR A 212 9.30 18.27 -23.48
CA THR A 212 8.12 19.11 -23.24
C THR A 212 7.16 18.41 -22.29
N GLY A 213 6.81 19.07 -21.19
CA GLY A 213 5.79 18.59 -20.26
C GLY A 213 4.38 18.77 -20.82
N SER A 214 3.48 17.86 -20.51
CA SER A 214 2.06 17.96 -20.88
C SER A 214 1.16 17.28 -19.85
N THR A 215 -0.15 17.45 -19.99
CA THR A 215 -1.15 16.76 -19.18
C THR A 215 -2.06 15.96 -20.10
N ALA A 216 -2.04 14.64 -19.95
CA ALA A 216 -2.85 13.71 -20.73
C ALA A 216 -3.30 12.51 -19.87
N SER A 217 -4.51 11.99 -20.12
CA SER A 217 -5.08 10.85 -19.39
C SER A 217 -5.09 10.98 -17.86
N GLY A 218 -5.18 12.22 -17.36
CA GLY A 218 -5.17 12.52 -15.92
C GLY A 218 -3.79 12.39 -15.26
N LEU A 219 -2.71 12.31 -16.03
CA LEU A 219 -1.33 12.36 -15.59
C LEU A 219 -0.66 13.63 -16.13
N THR A 220 0.29 14.17 -15.39
CA THR A 220 1.06 15.37 -15.80
C THR A 220 2.54 15.03 -15.79
N SER A 221 3.23 15.31 -16.89
CA SER A 221 4.67 15.16 -17.01
C SER A 221 5.40 16.48 -16.76
N VAL A 222 6.64 16.36 -16.29
CA VAL A 222 7.52 17.49 -15.96
C VAL A 222 8.35 17.85 -17.20
N PRO A 223 8.48 19.14 -17.55
CA PRO A 223 9.38 19.58 -18.61
C PRO A 223 10.84 19.49 -18.17
N PHE A 224 11.75 19.26 -19.11
CA PHE A 224 13.20 19.29 -18.88
C PHE A 224 13.92 19.77 -20.13
N SER A 225 14.49 20.98 -20.08
CA SER A 225 15.09 21.62 -21.25
C SER A 225 16.47 21.09 -21.66
N PRO A 226 17.41 20.82 -20.74
CA PRO A 226 18.76 20.38 -21.09
C PRO A 226 18.79 19.07 -21.86
N GLY A 227 19.92 18.80 -22.53
CA GLY A 227 20.17 17.52 -23.17
C GLY A 227 20.34 16.41 -22.13
N PHE A 228 19.62 15.30 -22.30
CA PHE A 228 19.72 14.13 -21.44
C PHE A 228 20.07 12.88 -22.26
N PRO A 229 21.10 12.11 -21.86
CA PRO A 229 21.68 11.06 -22.71
C PRO A 229 20.81 9.81 -22.90
N GLY A 230 19.82 9.58 -22.03
CA GLY A 230 18.89 8.44 -22.11
C GLY A 230 17.45 8.85 -22.40
N ALA A 231 16.87 8.37 -23.49
CA ALA A 231 15.48 8.67 -23.84
C ALA A 231 14.81 7.49 -24.55
N PHE A 232 13.47 7.48 -24.55
CA PHE A 232 12.69 6.48 -25.26
C PHE A 232 11.36 7.04 -25.78
N THR A 233 10.77 6.32 -26.73
CA THR A 233 9.40 6.52 -27.21
C THR A 233 8.61 5.24 -27.02
N LEU A 234 7.28 5.35 -27.06
CA LEU A 234 6.37 4.23 -26.85
C LEU A 234 5.44 4.06 -28.04
N THR A 235 5.16 2.81 -28.38
CA THR A 235 4.13 2.47 -29.38
C THR A 235 3.21 1.38 -28.83
N ARG A 236 1.93 1.42 -29.22
CA ARG A 236 0.94 0.42 -28.77
C ARG A 236 1.26 -0.93 -29.39
N LEU A 237 1.26 -1.97 -28.57
CA LEU A 237 1.38 -3.36 -29.02
C LEU A 237 0.03 -4.07 -28.88
N SER A 238 -0.54 -4.48 -30.01
CA SER A 238 -1.85 -5.17 -30.07
C SER A 238 -1.71 -6.68 -30.02
N THR A 239 -1.02 -7.22 -29.01
CA THR A 239 -0.87 -8.66 -28.80
C THR A 239 -1.97 -9.22 -27.86
N PRO A 240 -2.40 -10.47 -28.02
CA PRO A 240 -3.29 -11.11 -27.06
C PRO A 240 -2.60 -11.29 -25.70
N GLY A 241 -3.38 -11.35 -24.61
CA GLY A 241 -2.86 -11.56 -23.26
C GLY A 241 -2.27 -10.32 -22.59
N CYS A 242 -2.60 -9.11 -23.07
CA CYS A 242 -2.08 -7.85 -22.53
C CYS A 242 -2.93 -7.22 -21.43
N LEU A 243 -4.17 -7.69 -21.24
CA LEU A 243 -5.08 -7.13 -20.26
C LEU A 243 -4.72 -7.59 -18.85
N ASP A 244 -4.77 -6.69 -17.90
CA ASP A 244 -4.79 -7.03 -16.49
C ASP A 244 -6.17 -7.59 -16.11
N LEU A 245 -6.17 -8.82 -15.61
CA LEU A 245 -7.38 -9.52 -15.21
C LEU A 245 -7.82 -9.18 -13.78
N HIS A 246 -7.01 -8.49 -12.97
CA HIS A 246 -7.33 -8.12 -11.59
C HIS A 246 -8.80 -7.68 -11.41
N PRO A 247 -9.32 -6.63 -12.08
CA PRO A 247 -10.66 -6.13 -11.77
C PRO A 247 -11.76 -7.13 -12.16
N ILE A 248 -11.51 -7.92 -13.21
CA ILE A 248 -12.42 -8.96 -13.69
C ILE A 248 -12.49 -10.11 -12.68
N VAL A 249 -11.33 -10.58 -12.21
CA VAL A 249 -11.22 -11.68 -11.24
C VAL A 249 -11.79 -11.27 -9.89
N SER A 250 -11.54 -10.03 -9.45
CA SER A 250 -12.11 -9.49 -8.22
C SER A 250 -13.64 -9.47 -8.27
N ALA A 251 -14.23 -8.97 -9.36
CA ALA A 251 -15.68 -8.98 -9.55
C ALA A 251 -16.27 -10.41 -9.62
N PHE A 252 -15.60 -11.31 -10.34
CA PHE A 252 -15.99 -12.72 -10.44
C PHE A 252 -15.96 -13.41 -9.07
N ASN A 253 -14.87 -13.29 -8.33
CA ASN A 253 -14.70 -13.89 -7.01
C ASN A 253 -15.67 -13.27 -5.99
N ALA A 254 -15.97 -11.97 -6.10
CA ALA A 254 -16.94 -11.31 -5.23
C ALA A 254 -18.36 -11.82 -5.47
N LEU A 255 -18.76 -11.93 -6.74
CA LEU A 255 -20.06 -12.50 -7.11
C LEU A 255 -20.16 -13.96 -6.67
N MET A 256 -19.12 -14.76 -6.91
CA MET A 256 -19.10 -16.18 -6.53
C MET A 256 -19.19 -16.37 -5.02
N LEU A 257 -18.43 -15.60 -4.23
CA LEU A 257 -18.51 -15.65 -2.76
C LEU A 257 -19.93 -15.30 -2.27
N PHE A 258 -20.54 -14.27 -2.86
CA PHE A 258 -21.91 -13.86 -2.54
C PHE A 258 -22.91 -14.99 -2.85
N LEU A 259 -22.89 -15.55 -4.06
CA LEU A 259 -23.81 -16.61 -4.48
C LEU A 259 -23.64 -17.90 -3.69
N VAL A 260 -22.40 -18.33 -3.40
CA VAL A 260 -22.10 -19.52 -2.61
C VAL A 260 -22.62 -19.36 -1.18
N THR A 261 -22.38 -18.19 -0.55
CA THR A 261 -22.84 -17.92 0.81
C THR A 261 -24.37 -17.85 0.87
N LEU A 262 -24.99 -17.19 -0.12
CA LEU A 262 -26.43 -16.96 -0.19
C LEU A 262 -27.22 -18.25 -0.40
N PHE A 263 -26.81 -19.08 -1.36
CA PHE A 263 -27.62 -20.22 -1.82
C PHE A 263 -27.12 -21.57 -1.34
N LEU A 264 -25.81 -21.78 -1.19
CA LEU A 264 -25.24 -23.10 -0.89
C LEU A 264 -25.05 -23.36 0.61
N LEU A 265 -25.28 -22.34 1.45
CA LEU A 265 -25.31 -22.42 2.92
C LEU A 265 -24.08 -23.18 3.49
N PRO A 266 -22.84 -22.75 3.18
CA PRO A 266 -21.65 -23.38 3.71
C PRO A 266 -21.67 -23.39 5.24
N SER A 267 -21.15 -24.46 5.84
CA SER A 267 -20.98 -24.50 7.29
C SER A 267 -19.96 -23.43 7.74
N PRO A 268 -20.04 -22.94 9.00
CA PRO A 268 -19.12 -21.91 9.48
C PRO A 268 -17.61 -22.17 9.23
N PRO A 269 -17.07 -23.39 9.46
CA PRO A 269 -15.67 -23.64 9.16
C PRO A 269 -15.38 -23.63 7.65
N VAL A 270 -16.30 -24.11 6.81
CA VAL A 270 -16.10 -24.11 5.34
C VAL A 270 -16.10 -22.68 4.82
N LEU A 271 -17.07 -21.85 5.23
CA LEU A 271 -17.14 -20.45 4.80
C LEU A 271 -15.89 -19.68 5.22
N PHE A 272 -15.43 -19.85 6.47
CA PHE A 272 -14.22 -19.20 6.95
C PHE A 272 -12.97 -19.65 6.18
N SER A 273 -12.81 -20.96 5.94
CA SER A 273 -11.69 -21.47 5.14
C SER A 273 -11.73 -20.95 3.70
N THR A 274 -12.92 -20.82 3.11
CA THR A 274 -13.10 -20.19 1.79
C THR A 274 -12.64 -18.74 1.82
N LEU A 275 -13.06 -17.92 2.78
CA LEU A 275 -12.59 -16.53 2.92
C LEU A 275 -11.07 -16.45 3.06
N LEU A 276 -10.49 -17.30 3.90
CA LEU A 276 -9.05 -17.28 4.19
C LEU A 276 -8.21 -17.62 2.96
N ILE A 277 -8.54 -18.73 2.27
CA ILE A 277 -7.80 -19.21 1.09
C ILE A 277 -8.06 -18.30 -0.11
N LEU A 278 -9.31 -17.92 -0.34
CA LEU A 278 -9.68 -17.01 -1.43
C LEU A 278 -9.02 -15.66 -1.26
N GLY A 279 -9.06 -15.07 -0.06
CA GLY A 279 -8.49 -13.76 0.20
C GLY A 279 -6.98 -13.76 0.04
N TYR A 280 -6.30 -14.73 0.63
CA TYR A 280 -4.85 -14.87 0.47
C TYR A 280 -4.48 -15.04 -1.02
N GLY A 281 -5.16 -15.96 -1.72
CA GLY A 281 -4.95 -16.19 -3.15
C GLY A 281 -5.24 -14.96 -4.02
N GLN A 282 -6.32 -14.23 -3.72
CA GLN A 282 -6.69 -13.01 -4.42
C GLN A 282 -5.58 -11.96 -4.33
N ILE A 283 -5.01 -11.75 -3.14
CA ILE A 283 -3.93 -10.77 -2.92
C ILE A 283 -2.65 -11.19 -3.64
N VAL A 284 -2.16 -12.41 -3.39
CA VAL A 284 -0.84 -12.86 -3.89
C VAL A 284 -0.83 -13.17 -5.38
N PHE A 285 -2.00 -13.30 -6.03
CA PHE A 285 -2.09 -13.59 -7.46
C PHE A 285 -2.74 -12.50 -8.30
N PHE A 286 -3.51 -11.55 -7.74
CA PHE A 286 -4.24 -10.59 -8.56
C PHE A 286 -4.20 -9.17 -8.01
N SER A 287 -4.49 -8.98 -6.72
CA SER A 287 -4.73 -7.63 -6.19
C SER A 287 -3.45 -6.79 -6.12
N ASP A 288 -2.43 -7.28 -5.41
CA ASP A 288 -1.17 -6.57 -5.19
C ASP A 288 -0.07 -7.61 -4.90
N PRO A 289 0.30 -8.43 -5.91
CA PRO A 289 1.27 -9.50 -5.72
C PRO A 289 2.65 -8.90 -5.44
N ALA A 290 3.41 -9.51 -4.51
CA ALA A 290 4.78 -9.07 -4.21
C ALA A 290 5.73 -9.20 -5.42
N TYR A 291 5.43 -10.12 -6.34
CA TYR A 291 6.20 -10.39 -7.55
C TYR A 291 5.25 -10.69 -8.71
N ALA A 292 5.58 -10.20 -9.92
CA ALA A 292 4.85 -10.49 -11.15
C ALA A 292 5.81 -11.06 -12.22
N PRO A 293 5.71 -12.35 -12.60
CA PRO A 293 4.75 -13.36 -12.13
C PRO A 293 4.96 -13.75 -10.65
N PRO A 294 3.94 -14.34 -9.99
CA PRO A 294 4.01 -14.72 -8.59
C PRO A 294 5.16 -15.71 -8.33
N ASP A 295 6.01 -15.38 -7.37
CA ASP A 295 7.00 -16.32 -6.84
C ASP A 295 6.31 -17.37 -5.94
N TRP A 296 6.41 -18.63 -6.34
CA TRP A 296 5.81 -19.75 -5.62
C TRP A 296 6.46 -19.97 -4.25
N GLU A 297 7.75 -19.66 -4.08
CA GLU A 297 8.42 -19.76 -2.78
C GLU A 297 7.83 -18.75 -1.79
N TRP A 298 7.69 -17.49 -2.21
CA TRP A 298 6.98 -16.46 -1.44
C TRP A 298 5.54 -16.88 -1.09
N VAL A 299 4.77 -17.33 -2.08
CA VAL A 299 3.36 -17.70 -1.90
C VAL A 299 3.19 -18.82 -0.86
N PHE A 300 3.97 -19.90 -0.97
CA PHE A 300 3.80 -21.06 -0.10
C PHE A 300 4.49 -20.92 1.26
N SER A 301 5.53 -20.09 1.39
CA SER A 301 6.15 -19.77 2.68
C SER A 301 5.19 -18.97 3.59
N GLY A 302 4.40 -18.04 3.02
CA GLY A 302 3.40 -17.28 3.75
C GLY A 302 2.13 -18.07 4.12
N LEU A 303 1.77 -19.09 3.33
CA LEU A 303 0.49 -19.79 3.45
C LEU A 303 0.29 -20.48 4.80
N LEU A 304 1.27 -21.23 5.29
CA LEU A 304 1.15 -21.97 6.55
C LEU A 304 0.90 -21.04 7.76
N PRO A 305 1.72 -19.99 7.99
CA PRO A 305 1.45 -18.98 9.01
C PRO A 305 0.06 -18.35 8.90
N VAL A 306 -0.41 -18.07 7.68
CA VAL A 306 -1.77 -17.55 7.42
C VAL A 306 -2.83 -18.54 7.86
N LEU A 307 -2.68 -19.83 7.55
CA LEU A 307 -3.62 -20.88 7.97
C LEU A 307 -3.69 -21.03 9.49
N PHE A 308 -2.54 -21.01 10.20
CA PHE A 308 -2.51 -21.07 11.66
C PHE A 308 -3.14 -19.84 12.31
N THR A 309 -2.83 -18.65 11.80
CA THR A 309 -3.39 -17.38 12.31
C THR A 309 -4.88 -17.29 12.01
N GLY A 310 -5.30 -17.73 10.82
CA GLY A 310 -6.70 -17.85 10.45
C GLY A 310 -7.45 -18.83 11.37
N TYR A 311 -6.87 -19.99 11.68
CA TYR A 311 -7.47 -20.91 12.65
C TYR A 311 -7.64 -20.27 14.03
N TRP A 312 -6.66 -19.49 14.49
CA TRP A 312 -6.80 -18.69 15.71
C TRP A 312 -7.95 -17.67 15.62
N ALA A 313 -8.01 -16.89 14.54
CA ALA A 313 -9.08 -15.91 14.31
C ALA A 313 -10.47 -16.57 14.26
N TYR A 314 -10.56 -17.74 13.63
CA TYR A 314 -11.77 -18.55 13.60
C TYR A 314 -12.24 -18.94 15.00
N ARG A 315 -11.32 -19.49 15.80
CA ARG A 315 -11.63 -20.01 17.14
C ARG A 315 -12.00 -18.92 18.12
N VAL A 316 -11.34 -17.76 18.05
CA VAL A 316 -11.54 -16.65 18.99
C VAL A 316 -12.76 -15.79 18.64
N SER A 317 -13.12 -15.72 17.35
CA SER A 317 -14.03 -14.67 16.88
C SER A 317 -15.05 -15.12 15.83
N PHE A 318 -14.60 -15.62 14.67
CA PHE A 318 -15.51 -15.87 13.53
C PHE A 318 -16.48 -17.02 13.76
N LYS A 319 -16.08 -18.05 14.52
CA LYS A 319 -16.96 -19.19 14.82
C LYS A 319 -18.28 -18.70 15.41
N ARG A 320 -18.22 -17.71 16.33
CA ARG A 320 -19.40 -17.15 17.00
C ARG A 320 -20.27 -16.34 16.04
N THR A 321 -19.68 -15.44 15.27
CA THR A 321 -20.41 -14.54 14.36
C THR A 321 -21.05 -15.30 13.20
N ILE A 322 -20.29 -16.13 12.49
CA ILE A 322 -20.81 -16.89 11.34
C ILE A 322 -21.91 -17.87 11.79
N SER A 323 -21.74 -18.53 12.95
CA SER A 323 -22.77 -19.46 13.46
C SER A 323 -24.07 -18.74 13.82
N ALA A 324 -23.99 -17.51 14.36
CA ALA A 324 -25.17 -16.73 14.72
C ALA A 324 -25.99 -16.29 13.50
N PHE A 325 -25.35 -16.11 12.34
CA PHE A 325 -25.99 -15.70 11.09
C PHE A 325 -26.27 -16.87 10.13
N ALA A 326 -26.07 -18.13 10.55
CA ALA A 326 -26.23 -19.31 9.67
C ALA A 326 -27.66 -19.48 9.09
N GLU A 327 -28.67 -18.89 9.72
CA GLU A 327 -30.07 -18.88 9.26
C GLU A 327 -30.46 -17.58 8.54
N LEU A 328 -29.50 -16.65 8.40
CA LEU A 328 -29.65 -15.36 7.71
C LEU A 328 -28.65 -15.27 6.53
N PRO A 329 -28.79 -16.12 5.49
CA PRO A 329 -27.81 -16.21 4.42
C PRO A 329 -27.65 -14.92 3.61
N PHE A 330 -28.69 -14.10 3.47
CA PHE A 330 -28.59 -12.82 2.77
C PHE A 330 -27.79 -11.80 3.56
N GLU A 331 -28.10 -11.66 4.86
CA GLU A 331 -27.35 -10.77 5.75
C GLU A 331 -25.89 -11.18 5.85
N LEU A 332 -25.63 -12.48 5.98
CA LEU A 332 -24.28 -13.01 6.03
C LEU A 332 -23.54 -12.73 4.72
N ALA A 333 -24.13 -13.08 3.57
CA ALA A 333 -23.50 -12.86 2.26
C ALA A 333 -23.21 -11.38 2.00
N LEU A 334 -24.14 -10.48 2.37
CA LEU A 334 -24.00 -9.04 2.15
C LEU A 334 -22.95 -8.42 3.09
N TRP A 335 -23.11 -8.52 4.41
CA TRP A 335 -22.23 -7.82 5.36
C TRP A 335 -20.82 -8.42 5.39
N GLN A 336 -20.71 -9.74 5.32
CA GLN A 336 -19.41 -10.41 5.25
C GLN A 336 -18.73 -10.10 3.92
N GLY A 337 -19.46 -10.18 2.81
CA GLY A 337 -18.93 -9.88 1.48
C GLY A 337 -18.42 -8.45 1.38
N LEU A 338 -19.24 -7.46 1.80
CA LEU A 338 -18.85 -6.05 1.79
C LEU A 338 -17.60 -5.81 2.64
N GLY A 339 -17.58 -6.31 3.88
CA GLY A 339 -16.41 -6.15 4.75
C GLY A 339 -15.17 -6.79 4.14
N PHE A 340 -15.29 -8.06 3.72
CA PHE A 340 -14.19 -8.84 3.17
C PHE A 340 -13.56 -8.19 1.93
N TRP A 341 -14.36 -7.82 0.93
CA TRP A 341 -13.83 -7.25 -0.32
C TRP A 341 -13.26 -5.86 -0.15
N ILE A 342 -13.82 -5.01 0.73
CA ILE A 342 -13.21 -3.73 1.06
C ILE A 342 -11.84 -3.93 1.74
N GLY A 343 -11.72 -4.96 2.58
CA GLY A 343 -10.46 -5.28 3.25
C GLY A 343 -9.41 -5.93 2.35
N VAL A 344 -9.83 -6.81 1.43
CA VAL A 344 -8.95 -7.48 0.46
C VAL A 344 -8.48 -6.52 -0.63
N GLU A 345 -9.35 -5.66 -1.15
CA GLU A 345 -9.04 -4.64 -2.16
C GLU A 345 -8.61 -3.29 -1.54
N ASN A 346 -8.01 -3.35 -0.35
CA ASN A 346 -7.60 -2.20 0.43
C ASN A 346 -6.62 -1.30 -0.34
N SER A 347 -5.61 -1.89 -0.99
CA SER A 347 -4.63 -1.17 -1.82
C SER A 347 -5.30 -0.45 -3.00
N THR A 348 -6.22 -1.13 -3.71
CA THR A 348 -6.95 -0.57 -4.85
C THR A 348 -7.91 0.55 -4.46
N ILE A 349 -8.67 0.37 -3.37
CA ILE A 349 -9.71 1.31 -2.92
C ILE A 349 -9.09 2.53 -2.25
N PHE A 350 -8.15 2.33 -1.32
CA PHE A 350 -7.60 3.44 -0.53
C PHE A 350 -6.43 4.17 -1.19
N ALA A 351 -5.79 3.62 -2.24
CA ALA A 351 -4.85 4.39 -3.06
C ALA A 351 -5.50 5.64 -3.71
N ARG A 352 -6.83 5.64 -3.87
CA ARG A 352 -7.61 6.76 -4.42
C ARG A 352 -8.06 7.75 -3.36
N LEU A 353 -7.86 7.45 -2.09
CA LEU A 353 -8.12 8.38 -1.00
C LEU A 353 -6.86 9.22 -0.74
N PRO A 354 -6.99 10.51 -0.43
CA PRO A 354 -5.86 11.39 -0.16
C PRO A 354 -5.19 11.13 1.21
N ILE A 355 -5.10 9.87 1.65
CA ILE A 355 -4.52 9.47 2.94
C ILE A 355 -3.22 8.65 2.79
N SER A 356 -2.73 8.49 1.56
CA SER A 356 -1.57 7.66 1.22
C SER A 356 -0.25 8.06 1.89
N ARG A 357 -0.21 9.21 2.58
CA ARG A 357 0.97 9.74 3.30
C ARG A 357 0.84 9.77 4.81
N LEU A 358 -0.14 9.08 5.39
CA LEU A 358 -0.29 9.03 6.83
C LEU A 358 0.99 8.47 7.49
N GLY A 359 1.78 9.33 8.14
CA GLY A 359 3.04 8.98 8.80
C GLY A 359 4.34 9.40 8.09
N TYR A 360 4.29 9.88 6.84
CA TYR A 360 5.50 10.17 6.03
C TYR A 360 5.56 11.59 5.44
N GLY A 361 4.79 12.54 5.98
CA GLY A 361 4.83 13.95 5.58
C GLY A 361 3.58 14.73 5.97
N THR A 362 3.51 15.99 5.55
CA THR A 362 2.31 16.82 5.74
C THR A 362 1.17 16.34 4.82
N LEU A 363 -0.01 16.14 5.39
CA LEU A 363 -1.22 15.87 4.61
C LEU A 363 -1.69 17.16 3.93
N ASP A 364 -2.16 17.04 2.70
CA ASP A 364 -2.87 18.12 2.01
C ASP A 364 -4.25 18.35 2.67
N PRO A 365 -4.95 19.46 2.38
CA PRO A 365 -6.26 19.73 2.97
C PRO A 365 -7.28 18.61 2.73
N GLY A 366 -7.25 17.98 1.55
CA GLY A 366 -8.11 16.83 1.23
C GLY A 366 -7.82 15.62 2.12
N GLY A 367 -6.54 15.30 2.33
CA GLY A 367 -6.10 14.23 3.21
C GLY A 367 -6.44 14.44 4.67
N VAL A 368 -6.34 15.67 5.16
CA VAL A 368 -6.78 16.01 6.53
C VAL A 368 -8.28 15.77 6.69
N ILE A 369 -9.11 16.21 5.73
CA ILE A 369 -10.57 15.98 5.77
C ILE A 369 -10.87 14.49 5.77
N ALA A 370 -10.26 13.73 4.85
CA ALA A 370 -10.45 12.28 4.76
C ALA A 370 -10.06 11.57 6.07
N LEU A 371 -8.92 11.93 6.65
CA LEU A 371 -8.45 11.38 7.92
C LEU A 371 -9.44 11.67 9.06
N VAL A 372 -9.93 12.92 9.18
CA VAL A 372 -10.91 13.29 10.22
C VAL A 372 -12.19 12.47 10.08
N VAL A 373 -12.71 12.32 8.86
CA VAL A 373 -13.92 11.52 8.61
C VAL A 373 -13.70 10.06 9.00
N ILE A 374 -12.56 9.47 8.63
CA ILE A 374 -12.21 8.08 8.99
C ILE A 374 -12.10 7.93 10.50
N ILE A 375 -11.40 8.85 11.19
CA ILE A 375 -11.26 8.82 12.66
C ILE A 375 -12.64 8.92 13.33
N CYS A 376 -13.48 9.86 12.90
CA CYS A 376 -14.84 9.98 13.45
C CYS A 376 -15.65 8.69 13.25
N MET A 377 -15.60 8.10 12.06
CA MET A 377 -16.27 6.83 11.76
C MET A 377 -15.76 5.70 12.65
N VAL A 378 -14.44 5.54 12.78
CA VAL A 378 -13.81 4.51 13.63
C VAL A 378 -14.19 4.70 15.09
N VAL A 379 -14.14 5.93 15.61
CA VAL A 379 -14.54 6.25 16.99
C VAL A 379 -16.00 5.87 17.23
N VAL A 380 -16.90 6.20 16.30
CA VAL A 380 -18.32 5.83 16.40
C VAL A 380 -18.48 4.31 16.47
N VAL A 381 -17.84 3.56 15.55
CA VAL A 381 -17.88 2.08 15.54
C VAL A 381 -17.33 1.49 16.84
N VAL A 382 -16.20 2.01 17.35
CA VAL A 382 -15.59 1.56 18.60
C VAL A 382 -16.50 1.83 19.79
N LEU A 383 -17.12 3.01 19.87
CA LEU A 383 -18.04 3.35 20.95
C LEU A 383 -19.30 2.47 20.93
N PHE A 384 -19.87 2.22 19.75
CA PHE A 384 -21.01 1.31 19.60
C PHE A 384 -20.64 -0.11 20.01
N GLN A 385 -19.50 -0.64 19.54
CA GLN A 385 -19.05 -1.98 19.94
C GLN A 385 -18.73 -2.07 21.42
N ALA A 386 -18.04 -1.09 22.00
CA ALA A 386 -17.75 -1.07 23.43
C ALA A 386 -19.03 -1.05 24.26
N TRP A 387 -20.03 -0.26 23.85
CA TRP A 387 -21.34 -0.19 24.49
C TRP A 387 -22.08 -1.54 24.47
N ASP A 388 -22.05 -2.24 23.33
CA ASP A 388 -22.71 -3.54 23.23
C ASP A 388 -21.92 -4.64 23.95
N MET A 389 -20.60 -4.67 23.84
CA MET A 389 -19.74 -5.65 24.50
C MET A 389 -19.83 -5.56 26.03
N ARG A 390 -20.04 -4.36 26.55
CA ARG A 390 -20.30 -4.11 27.97
C ARG A 390 -21.50 -4.88 28.50
N LYS A 391 -22.58 -5.02 27.71
CA LYS A 391 -23.79 -5.74 28.13
C LYS A 391 -23.51 -7.22 28.43
N PHE A 392 -22.53 -7.81 27.74
CA PHE A 392 -22.18 -9.23 27.82
C PHE A 392 -20.88 -9.50 28.58
N GLY A 393 -20.31 -8.51 29.28
CA GLY A 393 -19.06 -8.66 30.04
C GLY A 393 -17.80 -8.83 29.18
N LEU A 394 -17.91 -8.65 27.86
CA LEU A 394 -16.78 -8.78 26.94
C LEU A 394 -15.86 -7.56 26.97
N LEU A 395 -16.40 -6.36 27.24
CA LEU A 395 -15.59 -5.14 27.31
C LEU A 395 -14.50 -5.26 28.39
N GLN A 396 -14.88 -5.61 29.63
CA GLN A 396 -13.92 -5.81 30.71
C GLN A 396 -12.95 -6.96 30.40
N TYR A 397 -13.45 -8.05 29.81
CA TYR A 397 -12.64 -9.22 29.44
C TYR A 397 -11.51 -8.88 28.48
N TYR A 398 -11.77 -8.12 27.41
CA TYR A 398 -10.74 -7.75 26.44
C TYR A 398 -9.87 -6.60 26.94
N LEU A 399 -10.45 -5.60 27.62
CA LEU A 399 -9.69 -4.46 28.14
C LEU A 399 -8.53 -4.90 29.05
N VAL A 400 -8.79 -5.83 29.98
CA VAL A 400 -7.75 -6.37 30.89
C VAL A 400 -6.64 -7.11 30.14
N ARG A 401 -6.95 -7.72 28.99
CA ARG A 401 -5.98 -8.45 28.17
C ARG A 401 -5.17 -7.56 27.24
N TYR A 402 -5.72 -6.40 26.85
CA TYR A 402 -5.10 -5.48 25.92
C TYR A 402 -4.30 -4.40 26.65
N LEU A 403 -4.67 -4.06 27.89
CA LEU A 403 -3.94 -3.08 28.71
C LEU A 403 -2.43 -3.38 28.82
N PRO A 404 -1.96 -4.64 28.97
CA PRO A 404 -0.54 -4.96 29.00
C PRO A 404 0.22 -4.70 27.69
N LEU A 405 -0.48 -4.57 26.54
CA LEU A 405 0.16 -4.25 25.27
C LEU A 405 0.70 -2.81 25.25
N VAL A 406 0.09 -1.89 26.01
CA VAL A 406 0.52 -0.48 26.07
C VAL A 406 1.96 -0.32 26.57
N PRO A 407 2.34 -0.81 27.77
CA PRO A 407 3.73 -0.71 28.21
C PRO A 407 4.70 -1.49 27.30
N LEU A 408 4.25 -2.60 26.69
CA LEU A 408 5.08 -3.33 25.72
C LEU A 408 5.39 -2.47 24.50
N LEU A 409 4.39 -1.80 23.91
CA LEU A 409 4.58 -0.88 22.78
C LEU A 409 5.48 0.31 23.14
N ILE A 410 5.36 0.84 24.36
CA ILE A 410 6.25 1.90 24.86
C ILE A 410 7.69 1.41 24.92
N VAL A 411 7.94 0.21 25.46
CA VAL A 411 9.28 -0.38 25.51
C VAL A 411 9.86 -0.55 24.11
N LEU A 412 9.07 -1.08 23.17
CA LEU A 412 9.49 -1.25 21.78
C LEU A 412 9.78 0.09 21.08
N ALA A 413 8.99 1.13 21.36
CA ALA A 413 9.21 2.47 20.82
C ALA A 413 10.47 3.16 21.36
N CYS A 414 10.99 2.72 22.51
CA CYS A 414 12.18 3.29 23.14
C CYS A 414 13.49 2.56 22.74
N ILE A 415 13.45 1.57 21.85
CA ILE A 415 14.65 0.86 21.39
C ILE A 415 15.45 1.79 20.47
N PRO A 416 16.72 2.11 20.78
CA PRO A 416 17.53 3.01 19.96
C PRO A 416 17.76 2.45 18.55
N ASN A 417 17.79 3.33 17.55
CA ASN A 417 17.96 3.03 16.12
C ASN A 417 16.83 2.20 15.47
N TYR A 418 15.79 1.84 16.22
CA TYR A 418 14.59 1.19 15.70
C TYR A 418 13.39 2.12 15.77
N THR A 419 12.52 2.03 14.76
CA THR A 419 11.24 2.73 14.71
C THR A 419 10.11 1.74 14.95
N LEU A 420 9.18 2.07 15.85
CA LEU A 420 7.94 1.31 16.04
C LEU A 420 7.03 1.54 14.83
N ARG A 421 6.79 0.49 14.05
CA ARG A 421 5.90 0.54 12.88
C ARG A 421 4.83 -0.54 12.99
N ILE A 422 3.64 -0.10 13.36
CA ILE A 422 2.49 -1.00 13.49
C ILE A 422 1.84 -1.15 12.12
N HIS A 423 2.27 -2.19 11.39
CA HIS A 423 1.67 -2.61 10.14
C HIS A 423 0.19 -2.96 10.30
N HIS A 424 -0.59 -2.81 9.23
CA HIS A 424 -2.04 -2.96 9.29
C HIS A 424 -2.55 -4.35 9.63
N TYR A 425 -1.77 -5.37 9.29
CA TYR A 425 -2.08 -6.73 9.70
C TYR A 425 -2.05 -6.89 11.24
N LEU A 426 -1.20 -6.16 11.96
CA LEU A 426 -1.10 -6.26 13.44
C LEU A 426 -2.32 -5.67 14.13
N TYR A 427 -2.75 -4.47 13.74
CA TYR A 427 -3.95 -3.89 14.32
C TYR A 427 -5.22 -4.62 13.86
N ALA A 428 -5.22 -5.23 12.67
CA ALA A 428 -6.30 -6.10 12.23
C ALA A 428 -6.43 -7.34 13.13
N LEU A 429 -5.32 -8.02 13.43
CA LEU A 429 -5.32 -9.14 14.38
C LEU A 429 -5.78 -8.70 15.79
N ALA A 430 -5.36 -7.52 16.25
CA ALA A 430 -5.84 -6.98 17.51
C ALA A 430 -7.35 -6.63 17.47
N ALA A 431 -7.88 -6.19 16.34
CA ALA A 431 -9.28 -5.80 16.18
C ALA A 431 -10.25 -6.99 16.07
N ILE A 432 -9.83 -8.10 15.47
CA ILE A 432 -10.70 -9.27 15.23
C ILE A 432 -11.44 -9.72 16.52
N PRO A 433 -10.77 -9.97 17.67
CA PRO A 433 -11.46 -10.45 18.88
C PRO A 433 -12.48 -9.48 19.46
N VAL A 434 -12.31 -8.17 19.29
CA VAL A 434 -13.24 -7.14 19.79
C VAL A 434 -14.39 -6.88 18.83
N LEU A 435 -14.37 -7.49 17.65
CA LEU A 435 -15.46 -7.49 16.69
C LEU A 435 -16.23 -8.81 16.77
N SER A 436 -16.43 -9.39 17.95
CA SER A 436 -16.92 -10.76 18.14
C SER A 436 -18.37 -10.89 18.56
N LEU A 437 -19.20 -9.85 18.42
CA LEU A 437 -20.62 -9.93 18.80
C LEU A 437 -21.47 -10.50 17.65
N PRO A 438 -22.60 -11.18 17.92
CA PRO A 438 -23.53 -11.64 16.88
C PRO A 438 -24.36 -10.49 16.30
N ASN A 439 -23.69 -9.44 15.81
CA ASN A 439 -24.29 -8.27 15.20
C ASN A 439 -23.64 -7.96 13.84
N ARG A 440 -24.31 -7.14 13.03
CA ARG A 440 -23.86 -6.82 11.65
C ARG A 440 -22.53 -6.07 11.61
N VAL A 441 -22.30 -5.19 12.59
CA VAL A 441 -21.03 -4.45 12.76
C VAL A 441 -19.86 -5.42 12.90
N SER A 442 -20.04 -6.48 13.69
CA SER A 442 -19.03 -7.52 13.91
C SER A 442 -18.83 -8.41 12.67
N VAL A 443 -19.89 -8.80 11.97
CA VAL A 443 -19.77 -9.58 10.72
C VAL A 443 -19.01 -8.80 9.65
N PHE A 444 -19.39 -7.55 9.42
CA PHE A 444 -18.69 -6.65 8.50
C PHE A 444 -17.25 -6.40 8.96
N GLY A 445 -17.09 -5.98 10.21
CA GLY A 445 -15.80 -5.56 10.76
C GLY A 445 -14.78 -6.70 10.81
N GLN A 446 -15.18 -7.90 11.21
CA GLN A 446 -14.27 -9.06 11.20
C GLN A 446 -13.82 -9.40 9.78
N ALA A 447 -14.76 -9.42 8.84
CA ALA A 447 -14.45 -9.73 7.45
C ALA A 447 -13.50 -8.68 6.85
N PHE A 448 -13.72 -7.40 7.15
CA PHE A 448 -12.81 -6.31 6.80
C PHE A 448 -11.43 -6.45 7.43
N MET A 449 -11.35 -6.74 8.73
CA MET A 449 -10.06 -6.95 9.40
C MET A 449 -9.35 -8.22 8.91
N LEU A 450 -10.08 -9.28 8.53
CA LEU A 450 -9.48 -10.44 7.87
C LEU A 450 -8.88 -10.06 6.52
N GLY A 451 -9.59 -9.26 5.72
CA GLY A 451 -9.06 -8.71 4.47
C GLY A 451 -7.77 -7.91 4.70
N LEU A 452 -7.78 -6.96 5.64
CA LEU A 452 -6.59 -6.17 5.98
C LEU A 452 -5.41 -7.01 6.50
N PHE A 453 -5.70 -8.03 7.31
CA PHE A 453 -4.69 -8.98 7.76
C PHE A 453 -4.05 -9.70 6.58
N LEU A 454 -4.87 -10.23 5.67
CA LEU A 454 -4.41 -10.94 4.49
C LEU A 454 -3.64 -10.02 3.53
N ASP A 455 -4.13 -8.79 3.31
CA ASP A 455 -3.49 -7.79 2.46
C ASP A 455 -2.07 -7.48 2.95
N GLY A 456 -1.92 -7.20 4.25
CA GLY A 456 -0.62 -6.90 4.84
C GLY A 456 0.38 -8.06 4.70
N VAL A 457 -0.02 -9.28 5.09
CA VAL A 457 0.90 -10.44 5.05
C VAL A 457 1.11 -11.02 3.65
N GLY A 458 0.14 -10.87 2.74
CA GLY A 458 0.24 -11.34 1.36
C GLY A 458 1.18 -10.48 0.52
N ARG A 459 1.09 -9.16 0.70
CA ARG A 459 1.91 -8.18 -0.03
C ARG A 459 3.32 -8.02 0.54
N TRP A 460 3.43 -7.84 1.85
CA TRP A 460 4.69 -7.48 2.52
C TRP A 460 5.29 -8.60 3.37
N GLY A 461 4.63 -9.76 3.43
CA GLY A 461 5.03 -10.82 4.34
C GLY A 461 4.79 -10.45 5.79
N TRP A 462 5.46 -11.17 6.70
CA TRP A 462 5.32 -11.00 8.15
C TRP A 462 6.25 -9.89 8.66
N ALA A 463 6.04 -8.67 8.18
CA ALA A 463 6.88 -7.51 8.51
C ALA A 463 6.95 -7.25 10.02
N SER A 464 8.13 -6.92 10.52
CA SER A 464 8.36 -6.71 11.96
C SER A 464 7.53 -5.55 12.53
N ILE A 465 7.23 -5.61 13.84
CA ILE A 465 6.62 -4.48 14.57
C ILE A 465 7.62 -3.35 14.84
N ILE A 466 8.92 -3.66 14.82
CA ILE A 466 10.02 -2.70 14.92
C ILE A 466 10.95 -2.88 13.71
N GLU A 467 11.32 -1.79 13.06
CA GLU A 467 12.21 -1.81 11.90
C GLU A 467 13.41 -0.90 12.14
N GLN A 468 14.54 -1.20 11.51
CA GLN A 468 15.72 -0.34 11.61
C GLN A 468 15.37 1.01 10.97
N THR A 469 15.72 2.10 11.64
CA THR A 469 15.40 3.44 11.14
C THR A 469 16.08 3.70 9.79
N THR A 470 17.27 3.14 9.59
CA THR A 470 18.00 3.21 8.32
C THR A 470 17.33 2.40 7.21
N SER A 471 16.72 1.24 7.50
CA SER A 471 16.01 0.47 6.47
C SER A 471 14.71 1.14 6.02
N LEU A 472 14.17 2.07 6.81
CA LEU A 472 12.98 2.85 6.48
C LEU A 472 13.27 4.09 5.62
N LEU A 473 14.54 4.50 5.48
CA LEU A 473 14.92 5.64 4.66
C LEU A 473 14.61 5.37 3.18
N GLY A 474 14.87 4.15 2.70
CA GLY A 474 14.75 3.82 1.27
C GLY A 474 15.65 4.74 0.44
N ASP A 475 15.08 5.43 -0.53
CA ASP A 475 15.74 6.44 -1.38
C ASP A 475 15.58 7.89 -0.86
N ALA A 476 15.19 8.07 0.40
CA ALA A 476 15.11 9.39 1.04
C ALA A 476 16.50 9.95 1.39
N ALA A 477 16.60 11.28 1.50
CA ALA A 477 17.80 11.93 2.00
C ALA A 477 18.12 11.49 3.45
N ALA A 478 19.37 11.11 3.69
CA ALA A 478 19.84 10.65 5.00
C ALA A 478 20.12 11.82 5.97
N ASN A 479 19.97 13.05 5.51
CA ASN A 479 20.35 14.31 6.17
C ASN A 479 21.83 14.38 6.52
N THR A 480 22.69 13.93 5.60
CA THR A 480 24.15 14.06 5.72
C THR A 480 24.58 15.53 5.60
N PRO A 481 25.79 15.89 6.06
CA PRO A 481 26.35 17.22 5.79
C PRO A 481 26.30 17.56 4.30
N LEU A 482 26.03 18.82 3.95
CA LEU A 482 25.94 19.26 2.56
C LEU A 482 27.06 20.26 2.24
N PRO A 483 27.77 20.13 1.10
CA PRO A 483 28.67 21.16 0.63
C PRO A 483 27.89 22.40 0.14
N THR A 484 28.56 23.55 0.02
CA THR A 484 27.93 24.77 -0.51
C THR A 484 28.50 25.12 -1.88
N LEU A 485 27.62 25.35 -2.86
CA LEU A 485 27.97 25.88 -4.17
C LEU A 485 28.19 27.39 -4.10
N ILE A 486 29.25 27.85 -4.76
CA ILE A 486 29.65 29.25 -4.83
C ILE A 486 29.80 29.60 -6.32
N PRO A 487 28.72 30.09 -6.96
CA PRO A 487 28.78 30.50 -8.36
C PRO A 487 29.54 31.82 -8.54
N SER A 488 30.25 31.95 -9.66
CA SER A 488 30.90 33.19 -10.07
C SER A 488 30.27 33.74 -11.35
N ASN A 489 29.55 34.86 -11.24
CA ASN A 489 28.89 35.51 -12.37
C ASN A 489 29.87 36.10 -13.40
N THR A 490 31.16 36.22 -13.06
CA THR A 490 32.15 36.92 -13.89
C THR A 490 33.06 35.99 -14.69
N THR A 491 33.16 34.71 -14.31
CA THR A 491 34.18 33.81 -14.87
C THR A 491 33.63 32.52 -15.44
N ASP A 492 32.30 32.29 -15.41
CA ASP A 492 31.68 30.99 -15.75
C ASP A 492 32.39 29.82 -15.02
N ILE A 493 32.80 30.07 -13.79
CA ILE A 493 33.43 29.08 -12.90
C ILE A 493 32.44 28.79 -11.78
N LEU A 494 32.18 27.51 -11.57
CA LEU A 494 31.48 27.00 -10.40
C LEU A 494 32.52 26.53 -9.39
N SER A 495 32.43 27.05 -8.17
CA SER A 495 33.30 26.64 -7.07
C SER A 495 32.47 26.11 -5.90
N TRP A 496 33.12 25.44 -4.96
CA TRP A 496 32.45 24.89 -3.78
C TRP A 496 33.36 24.89 -2.56
N THR A 497 32.75 24.71 -1.39
CA THR A 497 33.46 24.65 -0.11
C THR A 497 34.52 23.56 -0.10
N ALA A 498 35.74 23.91 0.33
CA ALA A 498 36.84 22.96 0.47
C ALA A 498 36.61 22.00 1.64
N LEU A 499 37.13 20.77 1.50
CA LEU A 499 37.14 19.77 2.57
C LEU A 499 37.91 20.28 3.80
N ASN A 500 37.24 20.32 4.94
CA ASN A 500 37.85 20.64 6.23
C ASN A 500 38.36 19.36 6.93
N ASN A 501 39.11 19.52 8.03
CA ASN A 501 39.68 18.39 8.76
C ASN A 501 38.63 17.54 9.50
N THR A 502 37.44 18.09 9.79
CA THR A 502 36.37 17.33 10.47
C THR A 502 35.72 16.34 9.53
N LEU A 503 35.39 16.76 8.30
CA LEU A 503 34.80 15.89 7.27
C LEU A 503 35.79 14.77 6.88
N ARG A 504 37.09 15.07 6.80
CA ARG A 504 38.11 14.03 6.56
C ARG A 504 38.20 13.00 7.69
N ALA A 505 37.90 13.40 8.93
CA ALA A 505 37.86 12.47 10.06
C ALA A 505 36.64 11.53 10.00
N GLU A 506 35.64 11.88 9.20
CA GLU A 506 34.45 11.09 8.87
C GLU A 506 34.60 10.37 7.51
N ASN A 507 35.83 10.05 7.08
CA ASN A 507 36.13 9.35 5.81
C ASN A 507 35.62 10.03 4.53
N ILE A 508 35.27 11.33 4.57
CA ILE A 508 34.89 12.06 3.36
C ILE A 508 36.15 12.40 2.55
N THR A 509 36.19 11.92 1.31
CA THR A 509 37.38 11.96 0.44
C THR A 509 37.29 13.00 -0.68
N GLY A 510 36.08 13.40 -1.09
CA GLY A 510 35.89 14.30 -2.23
C GLY A 510 34.46 14.81 -2.38
N ILE A 511 34.15 15.30 -3.59
CA ILE A 511 32.83 15.80 -3.99
C ILE A 511 32.36 15.08 -5.26
N SER A 512 31.06 14.84 -5.35
CA SER A 512 30.36 14.43 -6.57
C SER A 512 29.55 15.60 -7.11
N LEU A 513 29.63 15.86 -8.42
CA LEU A 513 28.92 16.95 -9.12
C LEU A 513 27.97 16.37 -10.15
N LEU A 514 26.67 16.59 -9.94
CA LEU A 514 25.63 16.40 -10.96
C LEU A 514 25.48 17.70 -11.76
N VAL A 515 25.38 17.56 -13.07
CA VAL A 515 24.98 18.63 -13.99
C VAL A 515 23.86 18.07 -14.86
N ASP A 516 22.72 18.76 -14.87
CA ASP A 516 21.51 18.37 -15.63
C ASP A 516 21.06 16.93 -15.32
N ASP A 517 20.99 16.62 -14.03
CA ASP A 517 20.64 15.31 -13.49
C ASP A 517 21.60 14.16 -13.89
N VAL A 518 22.80 14.46 -14.39
CA VAL A 518 23.83 13.47 -14.74
C VAL A 518 25.12 13.73 -13.98
N LEU A 519 25.72 12.68 -13.41
CA LEU A 519 27.01 12.78 -12.74
C LEU A 519 28.12 13.14 -13.72
N ARG A 520 28.82 14.25 -13.50
CA ARG A 520 29.94 14.70 -14.34
C ARG A 520 31.29 14.55 -13.68
N LEU A 521 31.35 14.75 -12.36
CA LEU A 521 32.56 14.53 -11.56
C LEU A 521 32.20 13.63 -10.39
N ALA A 522 33.01 12.62 -10.11
CA ALA A 522 32.85 11.72 -8.97
C ALA A 522 34.10 11.78 -8.11
N ASN A 523 33.92 11.84 -6.78
CA ASN A 523 34.98 11.89 -5.78
C ASN A 523 36.15 12.84 -6.14
N THR A 524 35.83 14.04 -6.62
CA THR A 524 36.86 15.04 -6.98
C THR A 524 37.35 15.80 -5.76
N THR A 525 38.66 16.07 -5.73
CA THR A 525 39.30 16.93 -4.72
C THR A 525 39.53 18.35 -5.23
N VAL A 526 39.24 18.60 -6.52
CA VAL A 526 39.34 19.93 -7.12
C VAL A 526 38.25 20.84 -6.53
N GLY A 527 38.55 22.11 -6.27
CA GLY A 527 37.62 23.06 -5.62
C GLY A 527 36.73 23.87 -6.58
N ASN A 528 36.89 23.67 -7.89
CA ASN A 528 36.15 24.40 -8.91
C ASN A 528 36.14 23.66 -10.26
N VAL A 529 35.24 24.08 -11.15
CA VAL A 529 35.17 23.65 -12.55
C VAL A 529 34.62 24.79 -13.41
N SER A 530 35.15 24.96 -14.63
CA SER A 530 34.60 25.91 -15.59
C SER A 530 33.47 25.28 -16.41
N MET A 531 32.50 26.07 -16.85
CA MET A 531 31.42 25.59 -17.72
C MET A 531 31.96 25.01 -19.04
N GLN A 532 33.06 25.57 -19.55
CA GLN A 532 33.73 25.06 -20.75
C GLN A 532 34.33 23.66 -20.52
N ALA A 533 34.90 23.39 -19.34
CA ALA A 533 35.43 22.06 -19.01
C ALA A 533 34.32 21.01 -18.93
N LEU A 534 33.08 21.42 -18.63
CA LEU A 534 31.89 20.57 -18.63
C LEU A 534 31.24 20.44 -20.02
N GLY A 535 31.69 21.20 -21.03
CA GLY A 535 31.15 21.17 -22.38
C GLY A 535 29.71 21.66 -22.50
N LEU A 536 29.31 22.61 -21.64
CA LEU A 536 27.93 23.10 -21.56
C LEU A 536 27.61 24.16 -22.61
N ASP A 537 26.38 24.14 -23.13
CA ASP A 537 25.85 25.19 -24.00
C ASP A 537 25.30 26.34 -23.15
N LEU A 538 26.07 27.42 -23.06
CA LEU A 538 25.72 28.56 -22.21
C LEU A 538 24.43 29.28 -22.62
N GLY A 539 23.86 28.97 -23.79
CA GLY A 539 22.56 29.46 -24.25
C GLY A 539 21.35 28.72 -23.67
N LEU A 540 21.57 27.70 -22.83
CA LEU A 540 20.54 26.94 -22.13
C LEU A 540 20.63 27.12 -20.61
N ASP A 541 19.55 26.78 -19.95
CA ASP A 541 19.51 26.67 -18.49
C ASP A 541 20.21 25.37 -18.06
N HIS A 542 21.00 25.42 -17.00
CA HIS A 542 21.73 24.27 -16.46
C HIS A 542 21.53 24.13 -14.95
N PHE A 543 21.41 22.89 -14.49
CA PHE A 543 21.12 22.57 -13.10
C PHE A 543 22.30 21.87 -12.43
N PHE A 544 22.78 22.41 -11.32
CA PHE A 544 23.95 21.91 -10.60
C PHE A 544 23.57 21.42 -9.22
N ARG A 545 24.03 20.22 -8.87
CA ARG A 545 23.89 19.66 -7.52
C ARG A 545 25.21 19.01 -7.11
N ILE A 546 25.59 19.17 -5.86
CA ILE A 546 26.81 18.55 -5.33
C ILE A 546 26.51 17.76 -4.07
N ALA A 547 27.31 16.72 -3.85
CA ALA A 547 27.33 15.93 -2.64
C ALA A 547 28.77 15.73 -2.18
N TRP A 548 28.97 15.53 -0.88
CA TRP A 548 30.22 14.94 -0.40
C TRP A 548 30.33 13.49 -0.85
N SER A 549 31.55 12.96 -0.93
CA SER A 549 31.79 11.54 -1.23
C SER A 549 32.53 10.85 -0.09
N GLU A 550 31.93 9.78 0.43
CA GLU A 550 32.49 8.90 1.46
C GLU A 550 32.82 7.55 0.80
N ASP A 551 34.07 7.09 0.92
CA ASP A 551 34.55 5.83 0.33
C ASP A 551 34.24 5.61 -1.18
N GLY A 552 33.99 6.70 -1.92
CA GLY A 552 33.68 6.68 -3.36
C GLY A 552 32.19 6.76 -3.69
N ASP A 553 31.30 6.63 -2.70
CA ASP A 553 29.86 6.80 -2.85
C ASP A 553 29.47 8.26 -2.53
N SER A 554 28.42 8.77 -3.18
CA SER A 554 27.92 10.11 -2.90
C SER A 554 26.98 10.09 -1.69
N LEU A 555 27.10 11.09 -0.83
CA LEU A 555 26.14 11.39 0.23
C LEU A 555 24.94 12.17 -0.34
N ASP A 556 24.18 12.88 0.51
CA ASP A 556 23.04 13.67 0.04
C ASP A 556 23.46 14.82 -0.90
N PHE A 557 22.72 14.97 -1.99
CA PHE A 557 22.87 16.08 -2.91
C PHE A 557 22.19 17.35 -2.41
N THR A 558 22.81 18.50 -2.67
CA THR A 558 22.22 19.82 -2.42
C THR A 558 20.94 20.04 -3.22
N VAL A 559 20.16 21.04 -2.79
CA VAL A 559 19.15 21.65 -3.68
C VAL A 559 19.81 22.12 -4.99
N PRO A 560 19.09 22.08 -6.12
CA PRO A 560 19.64 22.51 -7.40
C PRO A 560 19.96 24.00 -7.38
N LEU A 561 21.18 24.33 -7.81
CA LEU A 561 21.56 25.68 -8.20
C LEU A 561 21.35 25.81 -9.70
N VAL A 562 20.63 26.84 -10.14
CA VAL A 562 20.29 27.03 -11.55
C VAL A 562 21.19 28.09 -12.15
N ARG A 563 21.84 27.79 -13.28
CA ARG A 563 22.44 28.78 -14.16
C ARG A 563 21.50 29.00 -15.33
N TRP A 564 20.94 30.19 -15.44
CA TRP A 564 20.07 30.54 -16.55
C TRP A 564 20.86 30.82 -17.83
N ALA A 565 20.22 30.67 -18.98
CA ALA A 565 20.78 31.02 -20.30
C ALA A 565 21.29 32.48 -20.38
N ASN A 566 20.75 33.37 -19.55
CA ASN A 566 21.20 34.77 -19.45
C ASN A 566 22.49 34.95 -18.60
N GLY A 567 23.06 33.86 -18.08
CA GLY A 567 24.28 33.86 -17.23
C GLY A 567 24.05 34.16 -15.75
N SER A 568 22.81 34.40 -15.33
CA SER A 568 22.48 34.59 -13.90
C SER A 568 22.34 33.25 -13.16
N TRP A 569 22.49 33.30 -11.84
CA TRP A 569 22.41 32.14 -10.96
C TRP A 569 21.31 32.33 -9.91
N THR A 570 20.57 31.26 -9.58
CA THR A 570 19.54 31.26 -8.53
C THR A 570 19.55 29.97 -7.72
#